data_AF-A0A933HP29-F1
#
_entry.id   AF-A0A933HP29-F1
#
_cell.length_a   1.000
_cell.length_b   1.000
_cell.length_c   1.000
_cell.angle_alpha   90.00
_cell.angle_beta   90.00
_cell.angle_gamma   90.00
#
_symmetry.space_group_name_H-M   'P 1'
#
loop_
_entity.id
_entity.type
_entity.pdbx_description
1 polymer ?
#
loop_
_entity_poly.entity_id
_entity_poly.type
_entity_poly.pdbx_seq_one_letter_code
_entity_poly.pdbx_strand_id
1 'polypeptide(L)'
;MRDVFGSRNWIFWWAALTASVFLREQLPTVTNFFRDTGFFSPNTFPFSLVKGLNDWIDSVAINIENTVQFDPNSPIIRAPIAVPSWILAVIVGLLVLGGAVALYVRALKSTALGDDILTLLALYFILRVESYIIGLTDVGPFQGTENIFVDNPLLGFYVMMFFLFVLVFMGGGLNSRQAFWRGLLEAILIALFVVPTQTANVLSLFFQGLYTFSILINTNLVLGVVWGAAGALMALTRLTNTARA
;
A
#
# COMPACT_ATOMS: atom_id res chain seq x y z
N MET A 1 13.19 10.56 -5.38
CA MET A 1 12.68 10.07 -6.70
C MET A 1 13.81 9.67 -7.65
N ARG A 2 14.88 10.47 -7.73
CA ARG A 2 16.04 10.24 -8.60
C ARG A 2 16.70 8.86 -8.40
N ASP A 3 16.66 8.31 -7.19
CA ASP A 3 17.28 7.01 -6.87
C ASP A 3 16.46 5.77 -7.22
N VAL A 4 15.21 5.93 -7.68
CA VAL A 4 14.35 4.81 -8.09
C VAL A 4 13.92 4.95 -9.56
N PHE A 5 13.51 6.15 -9.96
CA PHE A 5 13.01 6.44 -11.32
C PHE A 5 13.96 7.30 -12.16
N GLY A 6 15.08 7.75 -11.59
CA GLY A 6 16.08 8.51 -12.34
C GLY A 6 16.75 7.67 -13.43
N SER A 7 17.27 8.35 -14.45
CA SER A 7 17.90 7.75 -15.63
C SER A 7 19.00 6.72 -15.31
N ARG A 8 19.72 6.89 -14.19
CA ARG A 8 20.74 5.93 -13.72
C ARG A 8 20.16 4.56 -13.30
N ASN A 9 18.86 4.48 -13.02
CA ASN A 9 18.20 3.27 -12.54
C ASN A 9 17.39 2.53 -13.61
N TRP A 10 17.27 3.10 -14.81
CA TRP A 10 16.56 2.46 -15.93
C TRP A 10 17.19 1.13 -16.32
N ILE A 11 18.50 0.98 -16.15
CA ILE A 11 19.19 -0.30 -16.37
C ILE A 11 18.68 -1.42 -15.45
N PHE A 12 18.27 -1.11 -14.22
CA PHE A 12 17.74 -2.11 -13.29
C PHE A 12 16.32 -2.51 -13.67
N TRP A 13 15.49 -1.55 -14.08
CA TRP A 13 14.16 -1.83 -14.62
C TRP A 13 14.24 -2.63 -15.92
N TRP A 14 15.16 -2.27 -16.81
CA TRP A 14 15.45 -3.05 -18.01
C TRP A 14 15.90 -4.46 -17.66
N ALA A 15 16.83 -4.63 -16.70
CA ALA A 15 17.28 -5.94 -16.26
C ALA A 15 16.13 -6.78 -15.65
N ALA A 16 15.27 -6.17 -14.84
CA ALA A 16 14.10 -6.83 -14.25
C ALA A 16 13.10 -7.30 -15.33
N LEU A 17 12.81 -6.45 -16.32
CA LEU A 17 11.96 -6.81 -17.45
C LEU A 17 12.63 -7.87 -18.34
N THR A 18 13.93 -7.76 -18.61
CA THR A 18 14.66 -8.76 -19.40
C THR A 18 14.72 -10.12 -18.67
N ALA A 19 14.78 -10.14 -17.34
CA ALA A 19 14.70 -11.38 -16.56
C ALA A 19 13.41 -12.17 -16.84
N SER A 20 12.30 -11.49 -17.15
CA SER A 20 11.04 -12.14 -17.54
C SER A 20 11.16 -12.95 -18.85
N VAL A 21 12.11 -12.60 -19.73
CA VAL A 21 12.39 -13.37 -20.96
C VAL A 21 13.00 -14.72 -20.62
N PHE A 22 13.91 -14.76 -19.65
CA PHE A 22 14.56 -15.98 -19.19
C PHE A 22 13.65 -16.85 -18.33
N LEU A 23 12.75 -16.22 -17.55
CA LEU A 23 11.79 -16.91 -16.69
C LEU A 23 10.45 -17.21 -17.39
N ARG A 24 10.39 -17.07 -18.73
CA ARG A 24 9.15 -17.16 -19.49
C ARG A 24 8.38 -18.45 -19.23
N GLU A 25 9.07 -19.57 -19.10
CA GLU A 25 8.42 -20.88 -18.90
C GLU A 25 7.74 -20.99 -17.53
N GLN A 26 8.21 -20.25 -16.53
CA GLN A 26 7.63 -20.24 -15.18
C GLN A 26 6.51 -19.18 -15.03
N LEU A 27 6.49 -18.14 -15.87
CA LEU A 27 5.50 -17.05 -15.78
C LEU A 27 4.04 -17.53 -15.90
N PRO A 28 3.67 -18.48 -16.78
CA PRO A 28 2.32 -19.05 -16.81
C PRO A 28 1.94 -19.74 -15.50
N THR A 29 2.85 -20.49 -14.88
CA THR A 29 2.60 -21.14 -13.58
C THR A 29 2.36 -20.10 -12.48
N VAL A 30 3.17 -19.04 -12.43
CA VAL A 30 2.98 -17.94 -11.47
C VAL A 30 1.67 -17.20 -11.73
N THR A 31 1.36 -16.92 -13.00
CA THR A 31 0.08 -16.32 -13.41
C THR A 31 -1.09 -17.16 -12.91
N ASN A 32 -1.07 -18.47 -13.19
CA ASN A 32 -2.13 -19.38 -12.78
C ASN A 32 -2.20 -19.59 -11.27
N PHE A 33 -1.10 -19.46 -10.53
CA PHE A 33 -1.12 -19.51 -9.07
C PHE A 33 -1.97 -18.37 -8.49
N PHE A 34 -1.81 -17.15 -9.02
CA PHE A 34 -2.61 -15.99 -8.62
C PHE A 34 -4.01 -15.98 -9.24
N ARG A 35 -4.21 -16.71 -10.35
CA ARG A 35 -5.50 -16.80 -11.04
C ARG A 35 -6.34 -17.93 -10.50
N ASP A 36 -7.42 -17.57 -9.81
CA ASP A 36 -8.58 -18.44 -9.59
C ASP A 36 -8.28 -19.82 -8.96
N THR A 37 -7.34 -19.86 -8.02
CA THR A 37 -7.01 -21.08 -7.24
C THR A 37 -7.93 -21.31 -6.05
N GLY A 38 -8.89 -20.41 -5.78
CA GLY A 38 -9.69 -20.38 -4.54
C GLY A 38 -8.88 -20.07 -3.27
N PHE A 39 -7.55 -20.08 -3.37
CA PHE A 39 -6.63 -19.78 -2.27
C PHE A 39 -6.71 -18.32 -1.84
N PHE A 40 -6.68 -17.39 -2.80
CA PHE A 40 -6.79 -15.94 -2.55
C PHE A 40 -8.26 -15.51 -2.42
N SER A 41 -8.91 -16.01 -1.37
CA SER A 41 -10.30 -15.71 -1.04
C SER A 41 -10.41 -15.24 0.40
N PRO A 42 -11.32 -14.29 0.72
CA PRO A 42 -11.57 -13.85 2.10
C PRO A 42 -12.01 -14.99 3.03
N ASN A 43 -12.44 -16.13 2.48
CA ASN A 43 -12.91 -17.28 3.27
C ASN A 43 -11.81 -18.33 3.53
N THR A 44 -10.62 -18.16 2.96
CA THR A 44 -9.54 -19.14 3.03
C THR A 44 -8.44 -18.63 3.95
N PHE A 45 -7.87 -19.49 4.80
CA PHE A 45 -6.72 -19.13 5.62
C PHE A 45 -5.48 -18.83 4.75
N PRO A 46 -4.69 -17.78 5.02
CA PRO A 46 -4.74 -16.89 6.19
C PRO A 46 -5.62 -15.64 6.02
N PHE A 47 -6.22 -15.43 4.84
CA PHE A 47 -7.00 -14.23 4.51
C PHE A 47 -8.28 -14.10 5.32
N SER A 48 -8.87 -15.23 5.75
CA SER A 48 -10.03 -15.26 6.64
C SER A 48 -9.81 -14.64 8.01
N LEU A 49 -8.56 -14.50 8.46
CA LEU A 49 -8.23 -13.82 9.71
C LEU A 49 -8.59 -12.33 9.68
N VAL A 50 -8.61 -11.70 8.50
CA VAL A 50 -8.86 -10.26 8.38
C VAL A 50 -10.29 -9.92 8.77
N LYS A 51 -11.26 -10.79 8.47
CA LYS A 51 -12.64 -10.59 8.94
C LYS A 51 -12.70 -10.59 10.47
N GLY A 52 -12.08 -11.58 11.11
CA GLY A 52 -12.04 -11.64 12.59
C GLY A 52 -11.29 -10.46 13.21
N LEU A 53 -10.21 -9.99 12.57
CA LEU A 53 -9.50 -8.79 12.98
C LEU A 53 -10.38 -7.54 12.87
N ASN A 54 -11.13 -7.40 11.78
CA ASN A 54 -12.03 -6.27 11.56
C ASN A 54 -13.17 -6.26 12.56
N ASP A 55 -13.84 -7.39 12.77
CA ASP A 55 -14.93 -7.51 13.75
C ASP A 55 -14.44 -7.15 15.16
N TRP A 56 -13.21 -7.56 15.49
CA TRP A 56 -12.56 -7.18 16.75
C TRP A 56 -12.23 -5.69 16.83
N ILE A 57 -11.70 -5.08 15.76
CA ILE A 57 -11.42 -3.64 15.68
C ILE A 57 -12.71 -2.83 15.89
N ASP A 58 -13.76 -3.20 15.16
CA ASP A 58 -15.04 -2.52 15.21
C ASP A 58 -15.64 -2.64 16.63
N SER A 59 -15.50 -3.80 17.29
CA SER A 59 -15.87 -3.98 18.71
C SER A 59 -15.07 -3.08 19.67
N VAL A 60 -13.77 -2.89 19.44
CA VAL A 60 -12.94 -1.97 20.23
C VAL A 60 -13.40 -0.52 20.04
N ALA A 61 -13.71 -0.11 18.81
CA ALA A 61 -14.17 1.24 18.52
C ALA A 61 -15.52 1.55 19.21
N ILE A 62 -16.48 0.62 19.13
CA ILE A 62 -17.76 0.71 19.86
C ILE A 62 -17.52 0.81 21.38
N ASN A 63 -16.59 0.01 21.93
CA ASN A 63 -16.27 0.07 23.36
C ASN A 63 -15.67 1.42 23.78
N ILE A 64 -14.81 2.01 22.95
CA ILE A 64 -14.23 3.34 23.20
C ILE A 64 -15.35 4.39 23.23
N GLU A 65 -16.23 4.40 22.23
CA GLU A 65 -17.37 5.31 22.18
C GLU A 65 -18.25 5.20 23.44
N ASN A 66 -18.68 3.97 23.76
CA ASN A 66 -19.53 3.69 24.91
C ASN A 66 -18.90 4.11 26.26
N THR A 67 -17.57 4.07 26.35
CA THR A 67 -16.83 4.43 27.57
C THR A 67 -16.59 5.93 27.68
N VAL A 68 -16.26 6.60 26.58
CA VAL A 68 -15.89 8.02 26.57
C VAL A 68 -17.13 8.93 26.60
N GLN A 69 -18.32 8.44 26.19
CA GLN A 69 -19.59 9.19 26.16
C GLN A 69 -19.43 10.60 25.58
N PHE A 70 -18.66 10.70 24.50
CA PHE A 70 -18.32 11.96 23.87
C PHE A 70 -19.54 12.51 23.14
N ASP A 71 -19.99 13.72 23.47
CA ASP A 71 -20.99 14.47 22.69
C ASP A 71 -20.27 15.37 21.67
N PRO A 72 -20.22 14.99 20.38
CA PRO A 72 -19.48 15.73 19.34
C PRO A 72 -20.06 17.12 19.05
N ASN A 73 -21.34 17.35 19.39
CA ASN A 73 -22.05 18.60 19.16
C ASN A 73 -22.01 19.53 20.38
N SER A 74 -21.59 19.03 21.53
CA SER A 74 -21.38 19.85 22.72
C SER A 74 -20.25 20.88 22.47
N PRO A 75 -20.45 22.18 22.72
CA PRO A 75 -19.41 23.19 22.55
C PRO A 75 -18.40 23.15 23.70
N ILE A 76 -17.11 23.00 23.37
CA ILE A 76 -15.98 23.02 24.34
C ILE A 76 -15.74 24.43 24.86
N ILE A 77 -15.79 25.42 23.96
CA ILE A 77 -15.62 26.84 24.28
C ILE A 77 -16.91 27.56 23.91
N ARG A 78 -17.46 28.32 24.85
CA ARG A 78 -18.60 29.22 24.61
C ARG A 78 -18.10 30.66 24.66
N ALA A 79 -18.07 31.30 23.47
CA ALA A 79 -17.79 32.71 23.17
C ALA A 79 -16.31 33.14 22.96
N PRO A 80 -16.05 34.02 21.96
CA PRO A 80 -16.98 34.58 20.96
C PRO A 80 -17.26 33.61 19.78
N ILE A 81 -16.52 32.52 19.68
CA ILE A 81 -16.69 31.46 18.67
C ILE A 81 -17.01 30.17 19.43
N ALA A 82 -18.14 29.52 19.09
CA ALA A 82 -18.44 28.21 19.60
C ALA A 82 -17.57 27.19 18.86
N VAL A 83 -16.67 26.52 19.58
CA VAL A 83 -15.85 25.43 19.04
C VAL A 83 -16.52 24.11 19.45
N PRO A 84 -17.15 23.39 18.51
CA PRO A 84 -17.77 22.10 18.81
C PRO A 84 -16.72 21.06 19.19
N SER A 85 -17.13 20.05 19.98
CA SER A 85 -16.21 19.03 20.47
C SER A 85 -15.58 18.20 19.38
N TRP A 86 -16.28 17.95 18.26
CA TRP A 86 -15.73 17.20 17.13
C TRP A 86 -14.40 17.76 16.59
N ILE A 87 -14.15 19.08 16.71
CA ILE A 87 -12.89 19.68 16.26
C ILE A 87 -11.71 19.11 17.06
N LEU A 88 -11.90 18.88 18.36
CA LEU A 88 -10.88 18.30 19.22
C LEU A 88 -10.66 16.82 18.90
N ALA A 89 -11.71 16.08 18.55
CA ALA A 89 -11.59 14.71 18.06
C ALA A 89 -10.79 14.64 16.75
N VAL A 90 -11.02 15.56 15.81
CA VAL A 90 -10.22 15.67 14.57
C VAL A 90 -8.76 16.01 14.86
N ILE A 91 -8.48 16.94 15.77
CA ILE A 91 -7.10 17.29 16.13
C ILE A 91 -6.40 16.09 16.78
N VAL A 92 -7.05 15.38 17.70
CA VAL A 92 -6.51 14.18 18.33
C VAL A 92 -6.27 13.08 17.30
N GLY A 93 -7.22 12.83 16.39
CA GLY A 93 -7.04 11.88 15.30
C GLY A 93 -5.86 12.24 14.39
N LEU A 94 -5.73 13.52 14.01
CA LEU A 94 -4.56 13.98 13.23
C LEU A 94 -3.24 13.81 13.99
N LEU A 95 -3.22 13.98 15.31
CA LEU A 95 -2.04 13.74 16.14
C LEU A 95 -1.68 12.25 16.24
N VAL A 96 -2.68 11.39 16.42
CA VAL A 96 -2.51 9.93 16.47
C VAL A 96 -2.05 9.40 15.11
N LEU A 97 -2.65 9.88 14.01
CA LEU A 97 -2.19 9.63 12.64
C LEU A 97 -0.75 10.12 12.43
N GLY A 98 -0.42 11.34 12.86
CA GLY A 98 0.95 11.86 12.82
C GLY A 98 1.95 10.99 13.59
N GLY A 99 1.55 10.47 14.75
CA GLY A 99 2.32 9.51 15.54
C GLY A 99 2.51 8.16 14.83
N ALA A 100 1.45 7.61 14.25
CA ALA A 100 1.50 6.37 13.47
C ALA A 100 2.44 6.51 12.25
N VAL A 101 2.37 7.66 11.58
CA VAL A 101 3.28 8.01 10.48
C VAL A 101 4.73 8.10 10.95
N ALA A 102 4.99 8.75 12.08
CA ALA A 102 6.34 8.86 12.64
C ALA A 102 6.91 7.48 13.02
N LEU A 103 6.08 6.60 13.58
CA LEU A 103 6.44 5.21 13.85
C LEU A 103 6.77 4.46 12.55
N TYR A 104 5.96 4.64 11.49
CA TYR A 104 6.20 3.97 10.21
C TYR A 104 7.49 4.45 9.52
N VAL A 105 7.73 5.77 9.52
CA VAL A 105 8.99 6.34 9.00
C VAL A 105 10.21 5.86 9.79
N ARG A 106 10.07 5.61 11.08
CA ARG A 106 11.10 4.98 11.90
C ARG A 106 11.29 3.50 11.51
N ALA A 107 10.20 2.76 11.35
CA ALA A 107 10.23 1.34 10.97
C ALA A 107 10.93 1.14 9.61
N LEU A 108 10.61 1.98 8.61
CA LEU A 108 11.27 1.97 7.30
C LEU A 108 12.81 2.13 7.36
N LYS A 109 13.36 2.67 8.44
CA LYS A 109 14.81 2.79 8.68
C LYS A 109 15.40 1.57 9.41
N SER A 110 14.56 0.73 10.02
CA SER A 110 14.94 -0.54 10.63
C SER A 110 15.29 -1.56 9.54
N THR A 111 16.25 -2.44 9.80
CA THR A 111 16.61 -3.54 8.87
C THR A 111 15.68 -4.75 8.97
N ALA A 112 14.80 -4.79 9.98
CA ALA A 112 13.97 -5.95 10.27
C ALA A 112 12.58 -5.85 9.60
N LEU A 113 12.31 -6.74 8.63
CA LEU A 113 11.02 -6.84 7.92
C LEU A 113 9.80 -6.90 8.85
N GLY A 114 9.93 -7.51 10.03
CA GLY A 114 8.84 -7.63 11.00
C GLY A 114 8.39 -6.30 11.62
N ASP A 115 9.30 -5.34 11.81
CA ASP A 115 8.96 -4.03 12.39
C ASP A 115 8.02 -3.25 11.47
N ASP A 116 8.23 -3.34 10.15
CA ASP A 116 7.44 -2.61 9.17
C ASP A 116 6.04 -3.21 9.04
N ILE A 117 5.93 -4.54 9.04
CA ILE A 117 4.64 -5.24 9.01
C ILE A 117 3.83 -4.89 10.27
N LEU A 118 4.45 -4.92 11.46
CA LEU A 118 3.77 -4.55 12.71
C LEU A 118 3.33 -3.09 12.70
N THR A 119 4.17 -2.19 12.18
CA THR A 119 3.83 -0.76 12.14
C THR A 119 2.75 -0.45 11.12
N LEU A 120 2.73 -1.16 9.99
CA LEU A 120 1.65 -1.09 9.01
C LEU A 120 0.33 -1.63 9.56
N LEU A 121 0.38 -2.72 10.33
CA LEU A 121 -0.80 -3.27 10.99
C LEU A 121 -1.31 -2.33 12.09
N ALA A 122 -0.41 -1.68 12.84
CA ALA A 122 -0.78 -0.64 13.80
C ALA A 122 -1.40 0.59 13.12
N LEU A 123 -0.86 1.00 11.97
CA LEU A 123 -1.40 2.11 11.18
C LEU A 123 -2.78 1.76 10.59
N TYR A 124 -2.94 0.53 10.09
CA TYR A 124 -4.24 -0.03 9.68
C TYR A 124 -5.26 0.03 10.83
N PHE A 125 -4.86 -0.45 12.01
CA PHE A 125 -5.68 -0.46 13.21
C PHE A 125 -6.11 0.96 13.61
N ILE A 126 -5.15 1.88 13.71
CA ILE A 126 -5.41 3.29 14.07
C ILE A 126 -6.37 3.95 13.09
N LEU A 127 -6.09 3.86 11.78
CA LEU A 127 -6.94 4.46 10.76
C LEU A 127 -8.36 3.88 10.79
N ARG A 128 -8.49 2.57 11.02
CA ARG A 128 -9.80 1.92 11.05
C ARG A 128 -10.60 2.33 12.29
N VAL A 129 -9.99 2.33 13.48
CA VAL A 129 -10.63 2.80 14.71
C VAL A 129 -11.03 4.27 14.60
N GLU A 130 -10.15 5.14 14.10
CA GLU A 130 -10.45 6.56 13.88
C GLU A 130 -11.59 6.75 12.89
N SER A 131 -11.57 6.06 11.76
CA SER A 131 -12.63 6.15 10.75
C SER A 131 -13.99 5.72 11.30
N TYR A 132 -14.01 4.68 12.14
CA TYR A 132 -15.23 4.18 12.76
C TYR A 132 -15.79 5.18 13.78
N ILE A 133 -14.92 5.72 14.65
CA ILE A 133 -15.32 6.74 15.65
C ILE A 133 -15.80 8.02 14.97
N ILE A 134 -15.10 8.50 13.93
CA ILE A 134 -15.53 9.70 13.17
C ILE A 134 -16.87 9.45 12.49
N GLY A 135 -17.09 8.25 11.96
CA GLY A 135 -18.39 7.84 11.43
C GLY A 135 -19.50 8.09 12.45
N LEU A 136 -19.38 7.50 13.64
CA LEU A 136 -20.39 7.55 14.70
C LEU A 136 -20.72 8.97 15.22
N THR A 137 -19.85 9.95 14.98
CA THR A 137 -20.04 11.31 15.52
C THR A 137 -21.07 12.18 14.78
N ASP A 138 -21.68 11.71 13.68
CA ASP A 138 -22.78 12.36 12.93
C ASP A 138 -22.59 13.89 12.72
N VAL A 139 -21.37 14.31 12.40
CA VAL A 139 -21.01 15.74 12.28
C VAL A 139 -21.23 16.21 10.84
N GLY A 140 -21.93 17.33 10.62
CA GLY A 140 -22.36 17.84 9.29
C GLY A 140 -21.46 17.62 8.06
N PRO A 141 -20.14 17.93 8.05
CA PRO A 141 -19.26 17.65 6.91
C PRO A 141 -18.84 16.17 6.75
N PHE A 142 -19.13 15.33 7.74
CA PHE A 142 -18.85 13.88 7.80
C PHE A 142 -20.14 13.05 7.93
N GLN A 143 -21.31 13.69 7.91
CA GLN A 143 -22.61 13.05 8.00
C GLN A 143 -22.81 12.09 6.81
N GLY A 144 -23.07 10.81 7.09
CA GLY A 144 -23.15 9.76 6.05
C GLY A 144 -21.81 9.19 5.57
N THR A 145 -20.68 9.58 6.18
CA THR A 145 -19.39 8.88 5.97
C THR A 145 -19.23 7.61 6.82
N GLU A 146 -20.13 7.40 7.80
CA GLU A 146 -20.29 6.17 8.61
C GLU A 146 -20.10 4.89 7.81
N ASN A 147 -20.60 4.92 6.59
CA ASN A 147 -20.71 3.75 5.75
C ASN A 147 -19.72 3.74 4.56
N ILE A 148 -18.89 4.77 4.33
CA ILE A 148 -17.95 4.68 3.18
C ILE A 148 -16.89 3.60 3.42
N PHE A 149 -16.46 3.41 4.67
CA PHE A 149 -15.48 2.37 5.04
C PHE A 149 -16.14 1.02 5.39
N VAL A 150 -17.40 1.03 5.82
CA VAL A 150 -18.18 -0.16 6.23
C VAL A 150 -19.01 -0.74 5.06
N ASP A 151 -19.74 0.09 4.30
CA ASP A 151 -20.52 -0.33 3.10
C ASP A 151 -19.65 -0.47 1.85
N ASN A 152 -18.50 0.23 1.79
CA ASN A 152 -17.56 0.10 0.68
C ASN A 152 -16.13 -0.17 1.18
N PRO A 153 -15.87 -1.37 1.73
CA PRO A 153 -14.55 -1.76 2.24
C PRO A 153 -13.45 -1.65 1.18
N LEU A 154 -13.80 -1.69 -0.12
CA LEU A 154 -12.88 -1.40 -1.23
C LEU A 154 -12.44 0.07 -1.27
N LEU A 155 -13.35 1.01 -1.05
CA LEU A 155 -13.05 2.45 -1.05
C LEU A 155 -12.21 2.83 0.17
N GLY A 156 -12.53 2.26 1.34
CA GLY A 156 -11.71 2.38 2.54
C GLY A 156 -10.30 1.79 2.37
N PHE A 157 -10.22 0.62 1.72
CA PHE A 157 -8.95 0.03 1.32
C PHE A 157 -8.18 0.90 0.32
N TYR A 158 -8.82 1.51 -0.68
CA TYR A 158 -8.14 2.39 -1.63
C TYR A 158 -7.63 3.68 -1.00
N VAL A 159 -8.39 4.29 -0.09
CA VAL A 159 -7.95 5.47 0.67
C VAL A 159 -6.76 5.12 1.55
N MET A 160 -6.82 3.98 2.25
CA MET A 160 -5.74 3.51 3.11
C MET A 160 -4.51 3.06 2.31
N MET A 161 -4.69 2.37 1.17
CA MET A 161 -3.62 2.08 0.22
C MET A 161 -3.03 3.36 -0.34
N PHE A 162 -3.84 4.36 -0.65
CA PHE A 162 -3.36 5.66 -1.11
C PHE A 162 -2.54 6.35 -0.02
N PHE A 163 -3.00 6.38 1.22
CA PHE A 163 -2.23 6.90 2.35
C PHE A 163 -0.96 6.10 2.59
N LEU A 164 -1.01 4.77 2.54
CA LEU A 164 0.16 3.90 2.65
C LEU A 164 1.15 4.13 1.50
N PHE A 165 0.66 4.31 0.28
CA PHE A 165 1.48 4.64 -0.88
C PHE A 165 2.10 6.03 -0.71
N VAL A 166 1.34 7.03 -0.27
CA VAL A 166 1.86 8.35 0.05
C VAL A 166 2.91 8.27 1.16
N LEU A 167 2.69 7.45 2.20
CA LEU A 167 3.59 7.31 3.35
C LEU A 167 4.86 6.54 3.04
N VAL A 168 4.78 5.45 2.28
CA VAL A 168 5.95 4.71 1.76
C VAL A 168 6.80 5.63 0.89
N PHE A 169 6.17 6.45 0.04
CA PHE A 169 6.88 7.29 -0.91
C PHE A 169 7.42 8.59 -0.28
N MET A 170 6.66 9.24 0.61
CA MET A 170 7.09 10.43 1.36
C MET A 170 8.03 10.10 2.53
N GLY A 171 7.90 8.93 3.14
CA GLY A 171 8.70 8.48 4.29
C GLY A 171 10.15 8.09 3.97
N GLY A 172 10.55 8.13 2.70
CA GLY A 172 11.91 7.86 2.26
C GLY A 172 12.05 6.73 1.23
N GLY A 173 10.97 6.05 0.87
CA GLY A 173 10.99 5.03 -0.19
C GLY A 173 11.47 5.59 -1.53
N LEU A 174 11.23 6.87 -1.81
CA LEU A 174 11.74 7.53 -3.01
C LEU A 174 13.25 7.87 -2.98
N ASN A 175 13.89 7.78 -1.81
CA ASN A 175 15.29 8.14 -1.57
C ASN A 175 16.21 6.92 -1.40
N SER A 176 15.64 5.73 -1.20
CA SER A 176 16.41 4.48 -1.09
C SER A 176 15.74 3.36 -1.87
N ARG A 177 16.51 2.69 -2.74
CA ARG A 177 16.04 1.56 -3.56
C ARG A 177 15.55 0.39 -2.70
N GLN A 178 16.23 0.12 -1.59
CA GLN A 178 15.85 -0.95 -0.68
C GLN A 178 14.51 -0.63 0.00
N ALA A 179 14.35 0.59 0.49
CA ALA A 179 13.11 1.03 1.12
C ALA A 179 11.94 1.04 0.12
N PHE A 180 12.19 1.41 -1.14
CA PHE A 180 11.19 1.36 -2.21
C PHE A 180 10.65 -0.06 -2.43
N TRP A 181 11.53 -1.01 -2.72
CA TRP A 181 11.12 -2.38 -3.05
C TRP A 181 10.50 -3.09 -1.86
N ARG A 182 11.02 -2.84 -0.66
CA ARG A 182 10.46 -3.36 0.59
C ARG A 182 9.06 -2.82 0.84
N GLY A 183 8.86 -1.49 0.79
CA GLY A 183 7.55 -0.89 0.98
C GLY A 183 6.54 -1.30 -0.09
N LEU A 184 6.99 -1.50 -1.34
CA LEU A 184 6.13 -2.02 -2.42
C LEU A 184 5.69 -3.47 -2.13
N LEU A 185 6.59 -4.35 -1.70
CA LEU A 185 6.26 -5.73 -1.35
C LEU A 185 5.32 -5.79 -0.14
N GLU A 186 5.57 -4.97 0.87
CA GLU A 186 4.71 -4.86 2.05
C GLU A 186 3.31 -4.37 1.70
N ALA A 187 3.20 -3.36 0.84
CA ALA A 187 1.91 -2.87 0.35
C ALA A 187 1.15 -3.97 -0.41
N ILE A 188 1.82 -4.75 -1.26
CA ILE A 188 1.21 -5.88 -1.98
C ILE A 188 0.77 -6.98 -0.99
N LEU A 189 1.57 -7.29 0.03
CA LEU A 189 1.21 -8.27 1.05
C LEU A 189 -0.04 -7.84 1.81
N ILE A 190 -0.09 -6.59 2.28
CA ILE A 190 -1.28 -6.06 2.98
C ILE A 190 -2.49 -6.07 2.06
N ALA A 191 -2.31 -5.67 0.79
CA ALA A 191 -3.37 -5.73 -0.21
C ALA A 191 -3.92 -7.15 -0.39
N LEU A 192 -3.04 -8.16 -0.43
CA LEU A 192 -3.45 -9.57 -0.46
C LEU A 192 -4.22 -9.98 0.79
N PHE A 193 -3.95 -9.42 1.97
CA PHE A 193 -4.73 -9.70 3.17
C PHE A 193 -6.10 -9.02 3.16
N VAL A 194 -6.18 -7.76 2.73
CA VAL A 194 -7.42 -6.97 2.82
C VAL A 194 -8.39 -7.24 1.68
N VAL A 195 -7.90 -7.36 0.44
CA VAL A 195 -8.70 -7.62 -0.77
C VAL A 195 -8.05 -8.73 -1.61
N PRO A 196 -7.96 -9.96 -1.05
CA PRO A 196 -7.17 -11.06 -1.60
C PRO A 196 -7.47 -11.34 -3.07
N THR A 197 -8.76 -11.41 -3.42
CA THR A 197 -9.19 -11.77 -4.78
C THR A 197 -8.83 -10.69 -5.80
N GLN A 198 -9.05 -9.42 -5.46
CA GLN A 198 -8.74 -8.30 -6.35
C GLN A 198 -7.23 -8.16 -6.54
N THR A 199 -6.45 -8.22 -5.46
CA THR A 199 -4.98 -8.12 -5.55
C THR A 199 -4.38 -9.30 -6.30
N ALA A 200 -4.84 -10.53 -6.04
CA ALA A 200 -4.39 -11.71 -6.78
C ALA A 200 -4.72 -11.60 -8.28
N ASN A 201 -5.91 -11.09 -8.64
CA ASN A 201 -6.25 -10.84 -10.04
C ASN A 201 -5.31 -9.80 -10.70
N VAL A 202 -5.00 -8.71 -10.01
CA VAL A 202 -4.04 -7.70 -10.50
C VAL A 202 -2.65 -8.30 -10.68
N LEU A 203 -2.18 -9.10 -9.73
CA LEU A 203 -0.88 -9.80 -9.83
C LEU A 203 -0.88 -10.79 -10.98
N SER A 204 -1.95 -11.58 -11.17
CA SER A 204 -2.11 -12.46 -12.31
C SER A 204 -2.01 -11.69 -13.63
N LEU A 205 -2.71 -10.56 -13.77
CA LEU A 205 -2.64 -9.72 -14.98
C LEU A 205 -1.24 -9.15 -15.19
N PHE A 206 -0.55 -8.75 -14.12
CA PHE A 206 0.82 -8.27 -14.19
C PHE A 206 1.78 -9.35 -14.72
N PHE A 207 1.75 -10.56 -14.16
CA PHE A 207 2.58 -11.67 -14.63
C PHE A 207 2.21 -12.16 -16.04
N GLN A 208 0.91 -12.10 -16.39
CA GLN A 208 0.45 -12.35 -17.77
C GLN A 208 0.99 -11.29 -18.75
N GLY A 209 1.06 -10.02 -18.32
CA GLY A 209 1.69 -8.95 -19.08
C GLY A 209 3.17 -9.21 -19.32
N LEU A 210 3.91 -9.63 -18.29
CA LEU A 210 5.31 -10.04 -18.41
C LEU A 210 5.49 -11.23 -19.36
N TYR A 211 4.59 -12.22 -19.29
CA TYR A 211 4.63 -13.36 -20.21
C TYR A 211 4.41 -12.92 -21.66
N THR A 212 3.39 -12.09 -21.91
CA THR A 212 3.14 -11.52 -23.25
C THR A 212 4.33 -10.73 -23.77
N PHE A 213 4.94 -9.89 -22.92
CA PHE A 213 6.15 -9.15 -23.24
C PHE A 213 7.32 -10.08 -23.60
N SER A 214 7.54 -11.14 -22.82
CA SER A 214 8.60 -12.11 -23.08
C SER A 214 8.43 -12.85 -24.41
N ILE A 215 7.19 -13.16 -24.80
CA ILE A 215 6.88 -13.74 -26.11
C ILE A 215 7.19 -12.72 -27.20
N LEU A 216 6.71 -11.48 -27.06
CA LEU A 216 6.90 -10.42 -28.05
C LEU A 216 8.38 -10.17 -28.35
N ILE A 217 9.22 -10.10 -27.31
CA ILE A 217 10.67 -9.92 -27.44
C ILE A 217 11.32 -11.11 -28.14
N ASN A 218 10.87 -12.34 -27.85
CA ASN A 218 11.48 -13.54 -28.40
C ASN A 218 11.02 -13.86 -29.83
N THR A 219 9.82 -13.45 -30.24
CA THR A 219 9.27 -13.74 -31.58
C THR A 219 9.52 -12.62 -32.58
N ASN A 220 9.67 -11.38 -32.12
CA ASN A 220 9.96 -10.24 -32.98
C ASN A 220 11.46 -9.90 -32.92
N LEU A 221 12.21 -10.39 -33.91
CA LEU A 221 13.67 -10.16 -34.03
C LEU A 221 14.03 -8.67 -33.95
N VAL A 222 13.29 -7.81 -34.65
CA VAL A 222 13.56 -6.36 -34.69
C VAL A 222 13.41 -5.77 -33.29
N LEU A 223 12.32 -6.10 -32.60
CA LEU A 223 12.03 -5.59 -31.26
C LEU A 223 13.02 -6.15 -30.23
N GLY A 224 13.41 -7.43 -30.34
CA GLY A 224 14.42 -8.05 -29.50
C GLY A 224 15.82 -7.44 -29.69
N VAL A 225 16.23 -7.16 -30.93
CA VAL A 225 17.51 -6.49 -31.24
C VAL A 225 17.51 -5.06 -30.71
N VAL A 226 16.43 -4.30 -30.92
CA VAL A 226 16.31 -2.93 -30.39
C VAL A 226 16.32 -2.94 -28.86
N TRP A 227 15.62 -3.88 -28.23
CA TRP A 227 15.61 -4.03 -26.77
C TRP A 227 16.99 -4.38 -26.21
N GLY A 228 17.71 -5.30 -26.85
CA GLY A 228 19.08 -5.67 -26.51
C GLY A 228 20.06 -4.51 -26.69
N ALA A 229 19.95 -3.76 -27.79
CA ALA A 229 20.77 -2.57 -28.04
C ALA A 229 20.51 -1.48 -26.99
N ALA A 230 19.25 -1.25 -26.61
CA ALA A 230 18.90 -0.34 -25.53
C ALA A 230 19.55 -0.76 -24.20
N GLY A 231 19.51 -2.06 -23.87
CA GLY A 231 20.21 -2.62 -22.71
C GLY A 231 21.72 -2.40 -22.73
N ALA A 232 22.36 -2.69 -23.87
CA ALA A 232 23.80 -2.49 -24.07
C ALA A 232 24.19 -1.01 -23.94
N LEU A 233 23.41 -0.09 -24.52
CA LEU A 233 23.63 1.35 -24.36
C LEU A 233 23.48 1.80 -22.90
N MET A 234 22.48 1.28 -22.18
CA MET A 234 22.31 1.56 -20.75
C MET A 234 23.47 1.00 -19.90
N ALA A 235 23.98 -0.18 -20.23
CA ALA A 235 25.15 -0.77 -19.57
C ALA A 235 26.43 0.04 -19.84
N LEU A 236 26.67 0.43 -21.09
CA LEU A 236 27.83 1.23 -21.49
C LEU A 236 27.81 2.63 -20.86
N THR A 237 26.65 3.29 -20.86
CA THR A 237 26.50 4.59 -20.18
C THR A 237 26.73 4.47 -18.67
N ARG A 238 26.38 3.35 -18.05
CA ARG A 238 26.69 3.12 -16.64
C ARG A 238 28.19 2.89 -16.41
N LEU A 239 28.82 2.03 -17.21
CA LEU A 239 30.26 1.74 -17.10
C LEU A 239 31.10 3.01 -17.27
N THR A 240 30.81 3.80 -18.31
CA THR A 240 31.52 5.06 -18.60
C THR A 240 31.32 6.13 -17.54
N ASN A 241 30.11 6.25 -16.96
CA ASN A 241 29.84 7.19 -15.86
C ASN A 241 30.42 6.73 -14.52
N THR A 242 30.62 5.42 -14.31
CA THR A 242 31.28 4.89 -13.10
C THR A 242 32.80 5.06 -13.19
N ALA A 243 33.37 4.98 -14.40
CA ALA A 243 34.80 5.22 -14.62
C ALA A 243 35.24 6.70 -14.54
N ARG A 244 34.27 7.64 -14.53
CA ARG A 244 34.52 9.09 -14.46
C ARG A 244 34.23 9.70 -13.07
N ALA A 245 33.75 8.91 -12.12
CA ALA A 245 33.50 9.31 -10.73
C ALA A 245 34.60 8.75 -9.83
#